data_AF-A0A1H3EMP1-F1
#
_entry.id   AF-A0A1H3EMP1-F1
#
_cell.length_a   1.000
_cell.length_b   1.000
_cell.length_c   1.000
_cell.angle_alpha   90.00
_cell.angle_beta   90.00
_cell.angle_gamma   90.00
#
_symmetry.space_group_name_H-M   'P 1'
#
loop_
_entity.id
_entity.type
_entity.pdbx_description
1 polymer ?
#
loop_
_entity_poly.entity_id
_entity_poly.type
_entity_poly.pdbx_seq_one_letter_code
_entity_poly.pdbx_strand_id
1 'polypeptide(L)'
;MELRLDVADRVDHLPGQHYVVRLTAEDGYTAQRSYSVASAPGDPLVELFVERLDEGEVSGYLVDVVEPGDVLDVRGPIGGWFVWDGEEPALLVGGGSGVVPLVAMVRHARDIGGEDLLRVAVSARTLAELPYADELVAAGALVVTTREPHGIRPAARLTAMDLLPLWESGQVALVCGSTPFAESASQLLVGMGVAPAAIRVERFGPSGGPAV
;
A
#
# COMPACT_ATOMS: atom_id res chain seq x y z
N MET A 1 3.13 1.57 -12.32
CA MET A 1 2.76 2.84 -12.98
C MET A 1 1.96 3.67 -11.99
N GLU A 2 2.22 4.98 -11.94
CA GLU A 2 1.42 5.92 -11.16
C GLU A 2 0.32 6.51 -12.04
N LEU A 3 -0.93 6.44 -11.58
CA LEU A 3 -2.09 6.99 -12.27
C LEU A 3 -2.70 8.08 -11.39
N ARG A 4 -2.70 9.33 -11.86
CA ARG A 4 -3.26 10.47 -11.14
C ARG A 4 -4.58 10.89 -11.77
N LEU A 5 -5.63 10.90 -10.96
CA LEU A 5 -7.00 11.11 -11.40
C LEU A 5 -7.56 12.40 -10.82
N ASP A 6 -8.13 13.22 -11.69
CA ASP A 6 -9.08 14.27 -11.29
C ASP A 6 -10.47 13.62 -11.19
N VAL A 7 -10.97 13.49 -9.97
CA VAL A 7 -12.21 12.77 -9.69
C VAL A 7 -13.34 13.78 -9.51
N ALA A 8 -14.32 13.76 -10.42
CA ALA A 8 -15.50 14.60 -10.31
C ALA A 8 -16.27 14.32 -9.01
N ASP A 9 -16.75 15.38 -8.34
CA ASP A 9 -17.48 15.31 -7.06
C ASP A 9 -16.73 14.53 -5.97
N ARG A 10 -15.40 14.61 -5.97
CA ARG A 10 -14.53 13.92 -5.01
C ARG A 10 -14.92 14.22 -3.56
N VAL A 11 -14.95 13.15 -2.78
CA VAL A 11 -14.90 13.19 -1.31
C VAL A 11 -13.48 12.85 -0.88
N ASP A 12 -12.98 13.53 0.15
CA ASP A 12 -11.66 13.24 0.71
C ASP A 12 -11.59 11.79 1.18
N HIS A 13 -10.57 11.08 0.69
CA HIS A 13 -10.24 9.73 1.13
C HIS A 13 -9.43 9.78 2.42
N LEU A 14 -9.50 8.70 3.20
CA LEU A 14 -8.58 8.47 4.32
C LEU A 14 -7.36 7.66 3.85
N PRO A 15 -6.17 7.91 4.41
CA PRO A 15 -4.97 7.11 4.10
C PRO A 15 -5.22 5.64 4.40
N GLY A 16 -5.07 4.78 3.38
CA GLY A 16 -5.36 3.34 3.47
C GLY A 16 -6.65 2.90 2.75
N GLN A 17 -7.47 3.83 2.26
CA GLN A 17 -8.59 3.50 1.37
C GLN A 17 -8.12 3.22 -0.07
N HIS A 18 -9.04 2.68 -0.87
CA HIS A 18 -8.81 2.32 -2.27
C HIS A 18 -9.96 2.79 -3.17
N TYR A 19 -9.72 2.83 -4.47
CA TYR A 19 -10.75 3.01 -5.50
C TYR A 19 -10.90 1.74 -6.31
N VAL A 20 -12.12 1.45 -6.75
CA VAL A 20 -12.37 0.46 -7.79
C VAL A 20 -12.37 1.17 -9.13
N VAL A 21 -11.49 0.75 -10.04
CA VAL A 21 -11.45 1.21 -11.42
C VAL A 21 -12.13 0.17 -12.29
N ARG A 22 -13.11 0.59 -13.09
CA ARG A 22 -13.81 -0.24 -14.09
C ARG A 22 -13.31 0.13 -15.48
N LEU A 23 -12.94 -0.89 -16.23
CA LEU A 23 -12.67 -0.81 -17.66
C LEU A 23 -13.77 -1.54 -18.42
N THR A 24 -14.18 -0.97 -19.55
CA THR A 24 -15.13 -1.58 -20.49
C THR A 24 -14.48 -1.61 -21.86
N ALA A 25 -14.29 -2.80 -22.43
CA ALA A 25 -13.77 -2.98 -23.78
C ALA A 25 -14.85 -2.68 -24.84
N GLU A 26 -14.44 -2.48 -26.09
CA GLU A 26 -15.35 -2.16 -27.21
C GLU A 26 -16.40 -3.25 -27.47
N ASP A 27 -16.08 -4.51 -27.15
CA ASP A 27 -17.00 -5.65 -27.26
C ASP A 27 -17.99 -5.75 -26.09
N GLY A 28 -17.92 -4.83 -25.12
CA GLY A 28 -18.77 -4.75 -23.94
C GLY A 28 -18.27 -5.56 -22.75
N TYR A 29 -17.12 -6.25 -22.84
CA TYR A 29 -16.52 -6.91 -21.68
C TYR A 29 -16.10 -5.87 -20.62
N THR A 30 -16.47 -6.09 -19.36
CA THR A 30 -16.09 -5.20 -18.26
C THR A 30 -15.22 -5.91 -17.25
N ALA A 31 -14.13 -5.28 -16.83
CA ALA A 31 -13.31 -5.76 -15.75
C ALA A 31 -13.07 -4.65 -14.71
N GLN A 32 -13.03 -5.04 -13.43
CA GLN A 32 -12.91 -4.12 -12.31
C GLN A 32 -11.78 -4.54 -11.38
N ARG A 33 -11.00 -3.58 -10.90
CA ARG A 33 -9.91 -3.82 -9.96
C ARG A 33 -9.85 -2.75 -8.88
N SER A 34 -9.53 -3.17 -7.67
CA SER A 34 -9.26 -2.26 -6.55
C SER A 34 -7.80 -1.81 -6.59
N TYR A 35 -7.57 -0.51 -6.46
CA TYR A 35 -6.24 0.09 -6.35
C TYR A 35 -6.19 0.96 -5.10
N SER A 36 -5.24 0.69 -4.21
CA SER A 36 -4.98 1.54 -3.06
C SER A 36 -4.60 2.94 -3.48
N VAL A 37 -5.06 3.93 -2.73
CA VAL A 37 -4.66 5.32 -2.92
C VAL A 37 -3.27 5.53 -2.33
N ALA A 38 -2.40 6.17 -3.11
CA ALA A 38 -1.04 6.56 -2.72
C ALA A 38 -0.95 8.03 -2.31
N SER A 39 -1.85 8.89 -2.80
CA SER A 39 -1.84 10.32 -2.43
C SER A 39 -2.39 10.55 -1.03
N ALA A 40 -1.91 11.61 -0.37
CA ALA A 40 -2.51 12.06 0.88
C ALA A 40 -3.91 12.66 0.65
N PRO A 41 -4.77 12.74 1.69
CA PRO A 41 -6.11 13.34 1.56
C PRO A 41 -6.08 14.76 0.98
N GLY A 42 -5.06 15.55 1.35
CA GLY A 42 -4.89 16.94 0.90
C GLY A 42 -4.37 17.11 -0.53
N ASP A 43 -3.93 16.04 -1.21
CA ASP A 43 -3.50 16.14 -2.61
C ASP A 43 -4.71 16.46 -3.50
N PRO A 44 -4.63 17.41 -4.46
CA PRO A 44 -5.74 17.72 -5.34
C PRO A 44 -6.17 16.54 -6.25
N LEU A 45 -5.27 15.58 -6.49
CA LEU A 45 -5.51 14.41 -7.34
C LEU A 45 -5.48 13.10 -6.54
N VAL A 46 -6.27 12.13 -6.98
CA VAL A 46 -6.19 10.76 -6.46
C VAL A 46 -5.08 10.03 -7.20
N GLU A 47 -4.01 9.67 -6.51
CA GLU A 47 -2.92 8.86 -7.06
C GLU A 47 -3.16 7.39 -6.75
N LEU A 48 -3.19 6.56 -7.78
CA LEU A 48 -3.28 5.11 -7.70
C LEU A 48 -1.98 4.50 -8.21
N PHE A 49 -1.53 3.42 -7.58
CA PHE A 49 -0.41 2.64 -8.11
C PHE A 49 -0.92 1.36 -8.77
N VAL A 50 -0.61 1.21 -10.06
CA VAL A 50 -0.93 0.04 -10.86
C VAL A 50 0.33 -0.80 -11.05
N GLU A 51 0.38 -1.96 -10.39
CA GLU A 51 1.38 -2.99 -10.66
C GLU A 51 0.97 -3.77 -11.91
N ARG A 52 1.89 -3.93 -12.86
CA ARG A 52 1.66 -4.74 -14.05
C ARG A 52 1.71 -6.21 -13.66
N LEU A 53 0.60 -6.92 -13.83
CA LEU A 53 0.57 -8.38 -13.77
C LEU A 53 0.62 -8.91 -15.19
N ASP A 54 1.57 -9.80 -15.50
CA ASP A 54 1.77 -10.34 -16.85
C ASP A 54 0.53 -11.07 -17.42
N GLU A 55 -0.34 -11.59 -16.55
CA GLU A 55 -1.61 -12.25 -16.89
C GLU A 55 -2.86 -11.39 -16.55
N GLY A 56 -2.67 -10.11 -16.19
CA GLY A 56 -3.77 -9.25 -15.76
C GLY A 56 -4.36 -8.42 -16.89
N GLU A 57 -5.55 -8.80 -17.39
CA GLU A 57 -6.27 -8.08 -18.46
C GLU A 57 -6.43 -6.57 -18.16
N VAL A 58 -6.74 -6.21 -16.91
CA VAL A 58 -6.96 -4.80 -16.49
C VAL A 58 -5.66 -4.04 -16.28
N SER A 59 -4.66 -4.67 -15.65
CA SER A 59 -3.35 -4.02 -15.43
C SER A 59 -2.62 -3.79 -16.74
N GLY A 60 -2.77 -4.70 -17.72
CA GLY A 60 -2.24 -4.52 -19.07
C GLY A 60 -2.86 -3.30 -19.75
N TYR A 61 -4.19 -3.20 -19.81
CA TYR A 61 -4.85 -2.04 -20.43
C TYR A 61 -4.52 -0.71 -19.72
N LEU A 62 -4.55 -0.67 -18.39
CA LEU A 62 -4.20 0.56 -17.66
C LEU A 62 -2.75 1.00 -17.92
N VAL A 63 -1.82 0.05 -17.99
CA VAL A 63 -0.39 0.38 -18.16
C VAL A 63 -0.02 0.63 -19.62
N ASP A 64 -0.65 -0.09 -20.56
CA ASP A 64 -0.26 -0.10 -21.97
C ASP A 64 -1.16 0.77 -22.87
N VAL A 65 -2.36 1.18 -22.40
CA VAL A 65 -3.36 1.86 -23.25
C VAL A 65 -3.87 3.18 -22.68
N VAL A 66 -3.98 3.35 -21.36
CA VAL A 66 -4.52 4.60 -20.79
C VAL A 66 -3.55 5.76 -20.96
N GLU A 67 -4.05 6.85 -21.53
CA GLU A 67 -3.30 8.09 -21.74
C GLU A 67 -3.89 9.26 -20.92
N PRO A 68 -3.08 10.27 -20.57
CA PRO A 68 -3.60 11.49 -19.95
C PRO A 68 -4.71 12.13 -20.79
N GLY A 69 -5.88 12.32 -20.18
CA GLY A 69 -7.08 12.84 -20.85
C GLY A 69 -8.18 11.80 -21.02
N ASP A 70 -7.87 10.51 -20.88
CA ASP A 70 -8.89 9.46 -20.86
C ASP A 70 -9.79 9.56 -19.63
N VAL A 71 -11.06 9.19 -19.82
CA VAL A 71 -12.06 9.15 -18.75
C VAL A 71 -12.22 7.70 -18.28
N LEU A 72 -12.01 7.48 -16.98
CA LEU A 72 -12.14 6.18 -16.34
C LEU A 72 -13.37 6.16 -15.42
N ASP A 73 -14.12 5.06 -15.41
CA ASP A 73 -15.16 4.82 -14.41
C ASP A 73 -14.49 4.37 -13.11
N VAL A 74 -14.59 5.22 -12.09
CA VAL A 74 -14.02 4.97 -10.77
C VAL A 74 -15.08 5.08 -9.68
N ARG A 75 -14.97 4.18 -8.70
CA ARG A 75 -15.83 4.17 -7.52
C ARG A 75 -14.98 4.19 -6.27
N GLY A 76 -15.15 5.20 -5.45
CA GLY A 76 -14.50 5.32 -4.15
C GLY A 76 -14.67 6.70 -3.52
N PRO A 77 -14.02 6.92 -2.37
CA PRO A 77 -13.12 5.97 -1.71
C PRO A 77 -13.87 4.79 -1.04
N ILE A 78 -13.21 3.64 -0.93
CA ILE A 78 -13.73 2.41 -0.30
C ILE A 78 -12.75 1.94 0.77
N GLY A 79 -13.30 1.43 1.87
CA GLY A 79 -12.54 0.95 3.02
C GLY A 79 -12.85 1.77 4.27
N GLY A 80 -12.12 1.52 5.35
CA GLY A 80 -12.33 2.18 6.64
C GLY A 80 -11.74 1.40 7.81
N TRP A 81 -11.52 0.09 7.63
CA TRP A 81 -10.81 -0.72 8.62
C TRP A 81 -9.29 -0.45 8.62
N PHE A 82 -8.67 -0.43 7.45
CA PHE A 82 -7.23 -0.24 7.28
C PHE A 82 -6.85 1.23 7.11
N VAL A 83 -7.42 2.13 7.90
CA VAL A 83 -7.11 3.57 7.80
C VAL A 83 -6.26 4.05 8.96
N TRP A 84 -5.51 5.12 8.69
CA TRP A 84 -4.78 5.89 9.70
C TRP A 84 -5.02 7.37 9.47
N ASP A 85 -5.58 8.04 10.47
CA ASP A 85 -6.05 9.43 10.43
C ASP A 85 -5.10 10.43 11.11
N GLY A 86 -3.96 9.95 11.62
CA GLY A 86 -2.98 10.79 12.29
C GLY A 86 -3.19 10.98 13.79
N GLU A 87 -4.19 10.35 14.41
CA GLU A 87 -4.47 10.56 15.84
C GLU A 87 -3.59 9.69 16.76
N GLU A 88 -3.33 8.45 16.36
CA GLU A 88 -2.62 7.45 17.16
C GLU A 88 -1.26 7.06 16.53
N PRO A 89 -0.21 6.78 17.34
CA PRO A 89 1.04 6.24 16.80
C PRO A 89 0.80 4.93 16.05
N ALA A 90 1.57 4.67 14.98
CA ALA A 90 1.43 3.45 14.19
C ALA A 90 2.77 2.86 13.73
N LEU A 91 2.78 1.52 13.65
CA LEU A 91 3.80 0.74 12.96
C LEU A 91 3.23 0.26 11.62
N LEU A 92 3.76 0.77 10.52
CA LEU A 92 3.40 0.42 9.15
C LEU A 92 4.31 -0.71 8.67
N VAL A 93 3.73 -1.83 8.23
CA VAL A 93 4.48 -3.01 7.75
C VAL A 93 4.00 -3.40 6.35
N GLY A 94 4.84 -3.14 5.34
CA GLY A 94 4.48 -3.27 3.92
C GLY A 94 5.29 -4.33 3.18
N GLY A 95 4.67 -5.01 2.21
CA GLY A 95 5.34 -5.97 1.34
C GLY A 95 4.97 -5.78 -0.14
N GLY A 96 5.97 -5.57 -1.00
CA GLY A 96 5.75 -5.32 -2.44
C GLY A 96 4.86 -4.11 -2.69
N SER A 97 3.86 -4.23 -3.57
CA SER A 97 2.84 -3.19 -3.81
C SER A 97 1.98 -2.86 -2.59
N GLY A 98 2.04 -3.64 -1.50
CA GLY A 98 1.38 -3.27 -0.26
C GLY A 98 1.95 -2.07 0.47
N VAL A 99 3.04 -1.48 -0.02
CA VAL A 99 3.52 -0.19 0.49
C VAL A 99 2.65 0.99 0.04
N VAL A 100 1.85 0.85 -1.02
CA VAL A 100 1.05 1.93 -1.60
C VAL A 100 0.14 2.64 -0.57
N PRO A 101 -0.73 1.94 0.18
CA PRO A 101 -1.53 2.61 1.21
C PRO A 101 -0.67 3.18 2.35
N LEU A 102 0.51 2.61 2.61
CA LEU A 102 1.43 3.10 3.64
C LEU A 102 2.10 4.42 3.21
N VAL A 103 2.37 4.58 1.91
CA VAL A 103 2.87 5.83 1.33
C VAL A 103 1.85 6.95 1.50
N ALA A 104 0.55 6.67 1.31
CA ALA A 104 -0.50 7.65 1.61
C ALA A 104 -0.48 8.08 3.09
N MET A 105 -0.24 7.15 4.02
CA MET A 105 -0.11 7.45 5.45
C MET A 105 1.13 8.30 5.75
N VAL A 106 2.28 7.97 5.14
CA VAL A 106 3.53 8.74 5.27
C VAL A 106 3.38 10.16 4.72
N ARG A 107 2.75 10.32 3.55
CA ARG A 107 2.46 11.64 2.97
C ARG A 107 1.52 12.43 3.86
N HIS A 108 0.45 11.80 4.33
CA HIS A 108 -0.49 12.45 5.25
C HIS A 108 0.20 12.90 6.54
N ALA A 109 1.06 12.06 7.13
CA ALA A 109 1.84 12.41 8.32
C ALA A 109 2.68 13.67 8.09
N ARG A 110 3.34 13.80 6.93
CA ARG A 110 4.09 15.02 6.58
C ARG A 110 3.19 16.24 6.46
N ASP A 111 2.02 16.10 5.84
CA ASP A 111 1.07 17.21 5.67
C ASP A 111 0.57 17.76 7.01
N ILE A 112 0.40 16.88 8.02
CA ILE A 112 -0.07 17.26 9.36
C ILE A 112 1.07 17.51 10.37
N GLY A 113 2.34 17.34 9.97
CA GLY A 113 3.50 17.45 10.87
C GLY A 113 3.58 16.35 11.94
N GLY A 114 3.05 15.17 11.64
CA GLY A 114 2.90 14.01 12.52
C GLY A 114 3.87 12.86 12.21
N GLU A 115 5.00 13.11 11.55
CA GLU A 115 5.94 12.07 11.13
C GLU A 115 6.47 11.22 12.29
N ASP A 116 6.63 11.81 13.47
CA ASP A 116 7.08 11.12 14.68
C ASP A 116 6.10 10.02 15.16
N LEU A 117 4.83 10.07 14.73
CA LEU A 117 3.81 9.06 15.03
C LEU A 117 4.00 7.78 14.23
N LEU A 118 4.77 7.80 13.13
CA LEU A 118 4.94 6.65 12.26
C LEU A 118 6.29 5.97 12.46
N ARG A 119 6.26 4.64 12.46
CA ARG A 119 7.41 3.79 12.18
C ARG A 119 7.08 2.93 10.98
N VAL A 120 8.04 2.75 10.08
CA VAL A 120 7.78 2.08 8.80
C VAL A 120 8.80 0.97 8.58
N ALA A 121 8.31 -0.23 8.26
CA ALA A 121 9.11 -1.36 7.81
C ALA A 121 8.55 -1.91 6.51
N VAL A 122 9.38 -2.03 5.47
CA VAL A 122 8.95 -2.50 4.16
C VAL A 122 9.84 -3.64 3.66
N SER A 123 9.24 -4.59 2.96
CA SER A 123 9.92 -5.74 2.39
C SER A 123 9.71 -5.82 0.88
N ALA A 124 10.80 -6.03 0.14
CA ALA A 124 10.78 -6.25 -1.31
C ALA A 124 11.77 -7.33 -1.74
N ARG A 125 11.77 -7.72 -3.02
CA ARG A 125 12.81 -8.61 -3.57
C ARG A 125 14.12 -7.85 -3.69
N THR A 126 14.08 -6.71 -4.35
CA THR A 126 15.16 -5.74 -4.53
C THR A 126 14.62 -4.34 -4.24
N LEU A 127 15.51 -3.37 -4.01
CA LEU A 127 15.17 -1.97 -3.82
C LEU A 127 14.51 -1.39 -5.08
N ALA A 128 15.00 -1.78 -6.26
CA ALA A 128 14.45 -1.34 -7.54
C ALA A 128 12.99 -1.78 -7.78
N GLU A 129 12.54 -2.83 -7.10
CA GLU A 129 11.16 -3.33 -7.19
C GLU A 129 10.25 -2.79 -6.08
N LEU A 130 10.77 -2.00 -5.16
CA LEU A 130 9.99 -1.38 -4.09
C LEU A 130 9.31 -0.10 -4.63
N PRO A 131 7.97 -0.05 -4.74
CA PRO A 131 7.30 1.19 -5.13
C PRO A 131 7.59 2.31 -4.14
N TYR A 132 7.83 3.52 -4.64
CA TYR A 132 8.14 4.71 -3.83
C TYR A 132 9.38 4.53 -2.92
N ALA A 133 10.36 3.74 -3.35
CA ALA A 133 11.56 3.43 -2.57
C ALA A 133 12.26 4.69 -2.02
N ASP A 134 12.51 5.70 -2.88
CA ASP A 134 13.20 6.93 -2.47
C ASP A 134 12.43 7.69 -1.39
N GLU A 135 11.10 7.73 -1.52
CA GLU A 135 10.22 8.41 -0.56
C GLU A 135 10.17 7.70 0.79
N LEU A 136 10.12 6.36 0.78
CA LEU A 136 10.14 5.52 1.98
C LEU A 136 11.50 5.60 2.69
N VAL A 137 12.60 5.57 1.93
CA VAL A 137 13.96 5.74 2.48
C VAL A 137 14.11 7.14 3.09
N ALA A 138 13.63 8.19 2.42
CA ALA A 138 13.64 9.56 2.95
C ALA A 138 12.78 9.71 4.21
N ALA A 139 11.71 8.91 4.35
CA ALA A 139 10.90 8.85 5.57
C ALA A 139 11.56 8.05 6.72
N GLY A 140 12.76 7.51 6.52
CA GLY A 140 13.45 6.70 7.53
C GLY A 140 12.90 5.29 7.67
N ALA A 141 12.21 4.76 6.64
CA ALA A 141 11.70 3.40 6.67
C ALA A 141 12.83 2.37 6.78
N LEU A 142 12.60 1.32 7.56
CA LEU A 142 13.42 0.12 7.52
C LEU A 142 13.11 -0.66 6.24
N VAL A 143 14.05 -0.67 5.30
CA VAL A 143 13.91 -1.41 4.04
C VAL A 143 14.61 -2.77 4.13
N VAL A 144 13.84 -3.84 3.91
CA VAL A 144 14.32 -5.21 3.89
C VAL A 144 14.20 -5.80 2.48
N THR A 145 15.33 -6.19 1.90
CA THR A 145 15.40 -6.85 0.60
C THR A 145 15.70 -8.34 0.75
N THR A 146 15.03 -9.18 -0.04
CA THR A 146 15.16 -10.65 0.06
C THR A 146 16.11 -11.26 -0.97
N ARG A 147 16.51 -10.52 -2.00
CA ARG A 147 17.36 -10.99 -3.11
C ARG A 147 18.68 -10.24 -3.24
N GLU A 148 18.85 -9.14 -2.55
CA GLU A 148 20.09 -8.35 -2.51
C GLU A 148 20.31 -7.74 -1.12
N PRO A 149 21.55 -7.41 -0.75
CA PRO A 149 21.81 -6.66 0.48
C PRO A 149 21.35 -5.20 0.34
N HIS A 150 20.96 -4.59 1.47
CA HIS A 150 20.64 -3.18 1.54
C HIS A 150 21.34 -2.56 2.76
N GLY A 151 22.24 -1.60 2.52
CA GLY A 151 23.14 -1.08 3.55
C GLY A 151 24.00 -2.19 4.17
N ILE A 152 23.99 -2.28 5.50
CA ILE A 152 24.71 -3.34 6.25
C ILE A 152 23.90 -4.64 6.38
N ARG A 153 22.63 -4.66 5.96
CA ARG A 153 21.73 -5.81 6.14
C ARG A 153 21.85 -6.76 4.93
N PRO A 154 22.14 -8.05 5.15
CA PRO A 154 22.17 -9.03 4.06
C PRO A 154 20.76 -9.30 3.51
N ALA A 155 20.72 -9.88 2.31
CA ALA A 155 19.49 -10.35 1.69
C ALA A 155 18.82 -11.40 2.59
N ALA A 156 17.67 -11.06 3.18
CA ALA A 156 16.93 -11.96 4.07
C ALA A 156 15.49 -11.47 4.23
N ARG A 157 14.59 -12.36 4.65
CA ARG A 157 13.21 -12.00 4.99
C ARG A 157 13.17 -11.07 6.21
N LEU A 158 12.07 -10.33 6.35
CA LEU A 158 11.74 -9.57 7.54
C LEU A 158 11.62 -10.50 8.75
N THR A 159 12.14 -10.08 9.90
CA THR A 159 12.17 -10.85 11.14
C THR A 159 11.65 -10.04 12.33
N ALA A 160 11.41 -10.70 13.47
CA ALA A 160 11.02 -10.01 14.70
C ALA A 160 12.11 -9.02 15.16
N MET A 161 13.40 -9.33 14.94
CA MET A 161 14.50 -8.43 15.32
C MET A 161 14.51 -7.13 14.52
N ASP A 162 13.96 -7.15 13.31
CA ASP A 162 13.78 -5.95 12.49
C ASP A 162 12.64 -5.07 13.03
N LEU A 163 11.56 -5.68 13.55
CA LEU A 163 10.35 -4.99 13.99
C LEU A 163 10.39 -4.56 15.47
N LEU A 164 11.09 -5.29 16.33
CA LEU A 164 11.19 -5.01 17.77
C LEU A 164 11.60 -3.55 18.08
N PRO A 165 12.60 -2.96 17.40
CA PRO A 165 13.00 -1.56 17.66
C PRO A 165 11.98 -0.52 17.20
N LEU A 166 11.02 -0.91 16.36
CA LEU A 166 10.02 -0.02 15.77
C LEU A 166 8.68 -0.07 16.51
N TRP A 167 8.51 -1.04 17.41
CA TRP A 167 7.26 -1.28 18.12
C TRP A 167 7.30 -0.72 19.55
N GLU A 168 6.29 0.06 19.90
CA GLU A 168 6.04 0.64 21.21
C GLU A 168 4.57 0.41 21.63
N SER A 169 4.33 0.30 22.94
CA SER A 169 2.97 0.13 23.46
C SER A 169 2.13 1.39 23.17
N GLY A 170 0.90 1.19 22.72
CA GLY A 170 0.00 2.27 22.31
C GLY A 170 -0.02 2.50 20.79
N GLN A 171 0.85 1.85 20.03
CA GLN A 171 0.76 1.85 18.57
C GLN A 171 -0.34 0.92 18.05
N VAL A 172 -0.89 1.26 16.88
CA VAL A 172 -1.58 0.30 15.99
C VAL A 172 -0.58 -0.24 14.97
N ALA A 173 -0.62 -1.54 14.67
CA ALA A 173 0.16 -2.13 13.58
C ALA A 173 -0.71 -2.27 12.33
N LEU A 174 -0.30 -1.64 11.23
CA LEU A 174 -0.97 -1.66 9.93
C LEU A 174 -0.14 -2.50 8.96
N VAL A 175 -0.58 -3.73 8.69
CA VAL A 175 0.11 -4.70 7.83
C VAL A 175 -0.55 -4.78 6.45
N CYS A 176 0.24 -4.59 5.39
CA CYS A 176 -0.27 -4.61 4.03
C CYS A 176 0.66 -5.33 3.05
N GLY A 177 0.12 -6.19 2.19
CA GLY A 177 0.91 -6.93 1.19
C GLY A 177 0.20 -8.17 0.66
N SER A 178 0.94 -9.07 0.02
CA SER A 178 0.41 -10.37 -0.41
C SER A 178 -0.05 -11.20 0.78
N THR A 179 -1.00 -12.12 0.57
CA THR A 179 -1.49 -13.01 1.65
C THR A 179 -0.36 -13.69 2.45
N PRO A 180 0.66 -14.33 1.81
CA PRO A 180 1.75 -14.95 2.56
C PRO A 180 2.60 -13.94 3.34
N PHE A 181 2.80 -12.73 2.82
CA PHE A 181 3.52 -11.68 3.53
C PHE A 181 2.73 -11.21 4.76
N ALA A 182 1.46 -10.86 4.56
CA ALA A 182 0.60 -10.34 5.62
C ALA A 182 0.44 -11.35 6.78
N GLU A 183 0.29 -12.64 6.46
CA GLU A 183 0.25 -13.71 7.47
C GLU A 183 1.58 -13.81 8.23
N SER A 184 2.71 -13.85 7.53
CA SER A 184 4.03 -13.93 8.15
C SER A 184 4.32 -12.71 9.04
N ALA A 185 4.03 -11.49 8.57
CA ALA A 185 4.24 -10.26 9.33
C ALA A 185 3.33 -10.20 10.57
N SER A 186 2.07 -10.60 10.44
CA SER A 186 1.14 -10.68 11.58
C SER A 186 1.61 -11.69 12.62
N GLN A 187 2.14 -12.84 12.20
CA GLN A 187 2.71 -13.83 13.12
C GLN A 187 3.95 -13.31 13.86
N LEU A 188 4.82 -12.54 13.19
CA LEU A 188 5.96 -11.89 13.84
C LEU A 188 5.50 -10.91 14.91
N LEU A 189 4.52 -10.05 14.60
CA LEU A 189 3.95 -9.09 15.55
C LEU A 189 3.32 -9.79 16.77
N VAL A 190 2.49 -10.83 16.55
CA VAL A 190 1.92 -11.62 17.64
C VAL A 190 3.00 -12.30 18.47
N GLY A 191 4.04 -12.86 17.83
CA GLY A 191 5.18 -13.48 18.50
C GLY A 191 6.00 -12.50 19.36
N MET A 192 5.99 -11.21 19.00
CA MET A 192 6.58 -10.12 19.80
C MET A 192 5.69 -9.67 20.96
N GLY A 193 4.46 -10.18 21.07
CA GLY A 193 3.49 -9.81 22.11
C GLY A 193 2.53 -8.69 21.71
N VAL A 194 2.47 -8.31 20.43
CA VAL A 194 1.46 -7.36 19.94
C VAL A 194 0.07 -7.99 20.07
N ALA A 195 -0.85 -7.29 20.72
CA ALA A 195 -2.22 -7.75 20.87
C ALA A 195 -2.89 -7.87 19.48
N PRO A 196 -3.55 -9.00 19.13
CA PRO A 196 -4.19 -9.16 17.83
C PRO A 196 -5.18 -8.05 17.45
N ALA A 197 -5.86 -7.47 18.44
CA ALA A 197 -6.79 -6.35 18.24
C ALA A 197 -6.10 -5.04 17.80
N ALA A 198 -4.80 -4.90 18.05
CA ALA A 198 -3.99 -3.77 17.60
C ALA A 198 -3.38 -4.00 16.21
N ILE A 199 -3.62 -5.16 15.57
CA ILE A 199 -3.12 -5.47 14.24
C ILE A 199 -4.26 -5.36 13.24
N ARG A 200 -4.18 -4.37 12.36
CA ARG A 200 -5.08 -4.20 11.22
C ARG A 200 -4.35 -4.69 9.97
N VAL A 201 -5.01 -5.52 9.17
CA VAL A 201 -4.41 -6.19 8.01
C VAL A 201 -5.25 -5.95 6.77
N GLU A 202 -4.58 -5.56 5.69
CA GLU A 202 -5.13 -5.49 4.33
C GLU A 202 -4.30 -6.39 3.41
N ARG A 203 -4.95 -7.10 2.48
CA ARG A 203 -4.29 -8.12 1.65
C ARG A 203 -4.56 -7.89 0.17
N PHE A 204 -3.52 -8.00 -0.65
CA PHE A 204 -3.66 -8.11 -2.09
C PHE A 204 -3.64 -9.58 -2.50
N GLY A 205 -4.64 -9.97 -3.28
CA GLY A 205 -4.68 -11.26 -3.98
C GLY A 205 -4.73 -11.01 -5.49
N PRO A 206 -4.28 -11.98 -6.32
CA PRO A 206 -4.55 -11.92 -7.74
C PRO A 206 -6.06 -11.83 -7.92
N SER A 207 -6.51 -10.68 -8.39
CA SER A 207 -7.86 -10.43 -8.84
C SER A 207 -8.09 -11.24 -10.12
N GLY A 208 -8.41 -12.51 -9.93
CA GLY A 208 -8.52 -13.54 -10.96
C GLY A 208 -9.05 -14.85 -10.37
N GLY A 209 -10.08 -14.77 -9.52
CA GLY A 209 -10.97 -15.90 -9.29
C GLY A 209 -12.19 -15.75 -10.19
N PRO A 210 -12.71 -16.83 -10.80
CA PRO A 210 -13.89 -16.72 -11.65
C PRO A 210 -15.05 -16.17 -10.82
N ALA A 211 -15.80 -15.23 -11.38
CA ALA A 211 -17.11 -14.90 -10.86
C ALA A 211 -17.94 -16.19 -10.89
N VAL A 212 -18.35 -16.67 -9.72
CA VAL A 212 -19.35 -17.74 -9.59
C VAL A 212 -20.72 -17.09 -9.54
#